data_AF-A0A7T8KFR0-F1
#
_entry.id   AF-A0A7T8KFR0-F1
#
_cell.length_a   1.000
_cell.length_b   1.000
_cell.length_c   1.000
_cell.angle_alpha   90.00
_cell.angle_beta   90.00
_cell.angle_gamma   90.00
#
_symmetry.space_group_name_H-M   'P 1'
#
loop_
_entity.id
_entity.type
_entity.pdbx_description
1 polymer ?
#
loop_
_entity_poly.entity_id
_entity_poly.type
_entity_poly.pdbx_seq_one_letter_code
_entity_poly.pdbx_strand_id
1 'polypeptide(L)'
;FVNVLSNCARTQIKYTDTEMEKTWRDTVIELLCAGHRPAAIIKLLKYPRRTVYDITKKLEESGMSKRKEHKPRIDWICTLTFVAGLKRSIKANPGTPMSILARKRGVHLSSSPGWTLWLPGPRQTCAVLAEEECAQLLGLQHLAPNSPDLNPCDYYCNVASLKASIKSEMNKLDPAFRRRLEHILEAKGGHIE
;
A
#
# COMPACT_ATOMS: atom_id res chain seq x y z
N PHE A 1 28.66 56.91 -33.71
CA PHE A 1 29.34 55.73 -33.17
C PHE A 1 29.08 55.44 -31.68
N VAL A 2 28.60 56.39 -30.87
CA VAL A 2 28.35 56.16 -29.42
C VAL A 2 27.04 55.39 -29.13
N ASN A 3 26.06 55.37 -30.04
CA ASN A 3 24.74 54.74 -29.81
C ASN A 3 24.64 53.22 -30.08
N VAL A 4 25.69 52.57 -30.62
CA VAL A 4 25.63 51.13 -30.93
C VAL A 4 26.04 50.27 -29.73
N LEU A 5 26.96 50.77 -28.88
CA LEU A 5 27.43 50.04 -27.71
C LEU A 5 26.40 49.98 -26.55
N SER A 6 25.48 50.94 -26.47
CA SER A 6 24.43 50.95 -25.43
C SER A 6 23.37 49.85 -25.60
N ASN A 7 23.16 49.36 -26.83
CA ASN A 7 22.16 48.32 -27.08
C ASN A 7 22.71 46.89 -26.85
N CYS A 8 24.03 46.71 -26.86
CA CYS A 8 24.67 45.41 -26.64
C CYS A 8 24.69 45.01 -25.14
N ALA A 9 24.84 45.98 -24.23
CA ALA A 9 24.77 45.72 -22.78
C ALA A 9 23.34 45.46 -22.28
N ARG A 10 22.33 46.05 -22.92
CA ARG A 10 20.91 45.93 -22.51
C ARG A 10 20.29 44.57 -22.88
N THR A 11 20.84 43.87 -23.88
CA THR A 11 20.39 42.53 -24.28
C THR A 11 21.04 41.41 -23.46
N GLN A 12 22.27 41.58 -22.99
CA GLN A 12 22.96 40.59 -22.15
C GLN A 12 22.32 40.45 -20.75
N ILE A 13 21.84 41.55 -20.16
CA ILE A 13 21.15 41.55 -18.85
C ILE A 13 19.81 40.80 -18.90
N LYS A 14 19.11 40.83 -20.05
CA LYS A 14 17.81 40.16 -20.19
C LYS A 14 17.91 38.64 -20.28
N TYR A 15 19.05 38.10 -20.70
CA TYR A 15 19.21 36.66 -20.90
C TYR A 15 19.32 35.93 -19.56
N THR A 16 20.11 36.48 -18.63
CA THR A 16 20.38 35.87 -17.32
C THR A 16 19.16 35.85 -16.40
N ASP A 17 18.32 36.88 -16.43
CA ASP A 17 17.12 36.94 -15.58
C ASP A 17 16.08 35.88 -15.98
N THR A 18 15.90 35.64 -17.28
CA THR A 18 14.91 34.67 -17.76
C THR A 18 15.32 33.21 -17.56
N GLU A 19 16.62 32.91 -17.63
CA GLU A 19 17.13 31.56 -17.36
C GLU A 19 17.16 31.24 -15.88
N MET A 20 17.58 32.19 -15.04
CA MET A 20 17.51 32.04 -13.59
C MET A 20 16.06 31.89 -13.11
N GLU A 21 15.11 32.68 -13.63
CA GLU A 21 13.72 32.54 -13.23
C GLU A 21 13.14 31.16 -13.60
N LYS A 22 13.57 30.57 -14.73
CA LYS A 22 13.19 29.21 -15.10
C LYS A 22 13.72 28.18 -14.10
N THR A 23 15.00 28.23 -13.73
CA THR A 23 15.58 27.27 -12.78
C THR A 23 14.90 27.35 -11.41
N TRP A 24 14.55 28.54 -10.93
CA TRP A 24 13.76 28.71 -9.70
C TRP A 24 12.36 28.09 -9.82
N ARG A 25 11.66 28.29 -10.95
CA ARG A 25 10.34 27.70 -11.21
C ARG A 25 10.40 26.17 -11.26
N ASP A 26 11.42 25.62 -11.91
CA ASP A 26 11.63 24.16 -12.00
C ASP A 26 11.91 23.57 -10.62
N THR A 27 12.75 24.23 -9.82
CA THR A 27 13.03 23.83 -8.43
C THR A 27 11.76 23.82 -7.56
N VAL A 28 10.89 24.82 -7.73
CA VAL A 28 9.58 24.86 -7.04
C VAL A 28 8.70 23.68 -7.46
N ILE A 29 8.67 23.34 -8.76
CA ILE A 29 7.88 22.22 -9.28
C ILE A 29 8.41 20.90 -8.71
N GLU A 30 9.72 20.69 -8.69
CA GLU A 30 10.33 19.48 -8.12
C GLU A 30 9.98 19.30 -6.63
N LEU A 31 10.07 20.38 -5.84
CA LEU A 31 9.71 20.34 -4.43
C LEU A 31 8.22 20.06 -4.20
N LEU A 32 7.34 20.62 -5.03
CA LEU A 32 5.91 20.32 -5.00
C LEU A 32 5.65 18.84 -5.35
N CYS A 33 6.32 18.31 -6.37
CA CYS A 33 6.24 16.90 -6.77
C CYS A 33 6.78 15.95 -5.69
N ALA A 34 7.75 16.38 -4.88
CA ALA A 34 8.25 15.67 -3.71
C ALA A 34 7.28 15.72 -2.50
N GLY A 35 6.16 16.46 -2.60
CA GLY A 35 5.14 16.54 -1.56
C GLY A 35 5.39 17.63 -0.51
N HIS A 36 6.30 18.57 -0.75
CA HIS A 36 6.50 19.69 0.16
C HIS A 36 5.33 20.69 0.10
N ARG A 37 4.90 21.18 1.27
CA ARG A 37 3.87 22.23 1.37
C ARG A 37 4.40 23.57 0.81
N PRO A 38 3.59 24.38 0.09
CA PRO A 38 4.01 25.68 -0.44
C PRO A 38 4.63 26.61 0.61
N ALA A 39 4.12 26.60 1.84
CA ALA A 39 4.68 27.38 2.94
C ALA A 39 6.11 26.98 3.34
N ALA A 40 6.46 25.70 3.23
CA ALA A 40 7.82 25.22 3.48
C ALA A 40 8.77 25.64 2.34
N ILE A 41 8.29 25.58 1.10
CA ILE A 41 9.05 26.01 -0.10
C ILE A 41 9.39 27.50 -0.03
N ILE A 42 8.42 28.34 0.36
CA ILE A 42 8.64 29.79 0.55
C ILE A 42 9.75 30.06 1.56
N LYS A 43 9.78 29.32 2.68
CA LYS A 43 10.82 29.46 3.71
C LYS A 43 12.19 28.98 3.21
N LEU A 44 12.22 27.88 2.47
CA LEU A 44 13.44 27.26 1.97
C LEU A 44 14.11 28.10 0.88
N LEU A 45 13.34 28.50 -0.12
CA LEU A 45 13.82 29.20 -1.32
C LEU A 45 13.83 30.73 -1.16
N LYS A 46 13.20 31.26 -0.10
CA LYS A 46 12.93 32.70 0.09
C LYS A 46 12.25 33.34 -1.13
N TYR A 47 11.49 32.53 -1.88
CA TYR A 47 10.84 32.96 -3.11
C TYR A 47 9.54 33.73 -2.80
N PRO A 48 9.13 34.71 -3.63
CA PRO A 48 7.92 35.48 -3.37
C PRO A 48 6.69 34.57 -3.22
N ARG A 49 5.96 34.75 -2.11
CA ARG A 49 4.78 33.94 -1.76
C ARG A 49 3.78 33.84 -2.91
N ARG A 50 3.46 34.97 -3.56
CA ARG A 50 2.51 35.03 -4.67
C ARG A 50 2.90 34.10 -5.81
N THR A 51 4.17 34.14 -6.21
CA THR A 51 4.69 33.33 -7.33
C THR A 51 4.62 31.84 -7.02
N VAL A 52 4.95 31.42 -5.79
CA VAL A 52 4.84 30.01 -5.40
C VAL A 52 3.39 29.51 -5.51
N TYR A 53 2.43 30.26 -4.98
CA TYR A 53 1.01 29.88 -5.07
C TYR A 53 0.48 29.89 -6.50
N ASP A 54 0.90 30.85 -7.34
CA ASP A 54 0.52 30.89 -8.76
C ASP A 54 1.06 29.66 -9.51
N ILE A 55 2.29 29.21 -9.20
CA ILE A 55 2.87 27.98 -9.76
C ILE A 55 2.11 26.75 -9.27
N THR A 56 1.83 26.65 -7.97
CA THR A 56 1.06 25.53 -7.40
C THR A 56 -0.31 25.42 -8.05
N LYS A 57 -1.03 26.54 -8.20
CA LYS A 57 -2.34 26.59 -8.85
C LYS A 57 -2.28 26.12 -10.31
N LYS A 58 -1.31 26.63 -11.09
CA LYS A 58 -1.09 26.19 -12.48
C LYS A 58 -0.73 24.71 -12.58
N LEU A 59 0.04 24.19 -11.63
CA LEU A 59 0.42 22.78 -11.59
C LEU A 59 -0.80 21.89 -11.31
N GLU A 60 -1.67 22.28 -10.38
CA GLU A 60 -2.93 21.60 -10.10
C GLU A 60 -3.88 21.62 -11.30
N GLU A 61 -4.04 22.79 -11.95
CA GLU A 61 -4.85 22.96 -13.17
C GLU A 61 -4.33 22.10 -14.34
N SER A 62 -3.01 21.97 -14.47
CA SER A 62 -2.39 21.16 -15.53
C SER A 62 -2.56 19.65 -15.32
N GLY A 63 -2.97 19.20 -14.14
CA GLY A 63 -3.05 17.78 -13.79
C GLY A 63 -1.69 17.06 -13.70
N MET A 64 -0.57 17.77 -13.92
CA MET A 64 0.79 17.22 -13.88
C MET A 64 1.27 16.89 -12.46
N SER A 65 0.56 17.36 -11.42
CA SER A 65 0.83 17.02 -10.02
C SER A 65 0.48 15.57 -9.66
N LYS A 66 -0.28 14.86 -10.50
CA LYS A 66 -0.59 13.45 -10.28
C LYS A 66 0.65 12.62 -10.63
N ARG A 67 1.31 12.08 -9.60
CA ARG A 67 2.33 11.03 -9.75
C ARG A 67 1.79 9.99 -10.73
N LYS A 68 2.55 9.67 -11.78
CA LYS A 68 2.21 8.56 -12.69
C LYS A 68 1.88 7.34 -11.82
N GLU A 69 0.72 6.74 -12.05
CA GLU A 69 0.34 5.52 -11.36
C GLU A 69 1.50 4.53 -11.47
N HIS A 70 1.92 4.01 -10.32
CA HIS A 70 2.99 3.04 -10.30
C HIS A 70 2.51 1.83 -11.09
N LYS A 71 3.12 1.56 -12.26
CA LYS A 71 2.82 0.35 -13.00
C LYS A 71 3.11 -0.83 -12.08
N PRO A 72 2.15 -1.71 -11.81
CA PRO A 72 2.43 -2.90 -11.02
C PRO A 72 3.54 -3.69 -11.72
N ARG A 73 4.39 -4.32 -10.91
CA ARG A 73 5.45 -5.20 -11.41
C ARG A 73 4.83 -6.27 -12.31
N ILE A 74 5.20 -6.29 -13.59
CA ILE A 74 4.63 -7.21 -14.60
C ILE A 74 5.26 -8.60 -14.54
N ASP A 75 6.42 -8.75 -13.89
CA ASP A 75 7.09 -10.04 -13.70
C ASP A 75 6.40 -10.94 -12.66
N TRP A 76 5.15 -10.66 -12.29
CA TRP A 76 4.39 -11.51 -11.41
C TRP A 76 4.03 -12.82 -12.12
N ILE A 77 4.73 -13.89 -11.73
CA ILE A 77 4.55 -15.27 -12.23
C ILE A 77 3.18 -15.87 -11.84
N CYS A 78 2.32 -15.15 -11.09
CA CYS A 78 1.02 -15.62 -10.66
C CYS A 78 -0.06 -15.41 -11.74
N THR A 79 0.15 -16.01 -12.91
CA THR A 79 -0.89 -16.09 -13.92
C THR A 79 -2.06 -16.97 -13.44
N LEU A 80 -3.27 -16.69 -13.92
CA LEU A 80 -4.45 -17.51 -13.59
C LEU A 80 -4.23 -18.99 -13.90
N THR A 81 -3.49 -19.29 -14.98
CA THR A 81 -3.11 -20.65 -15.37
C THR A 81 -2.16 -21.31 -14.38
N PHE A 82 -1.19 -20.55 -13.84
CA PHE A 82 -0.30 -21.04 -12.79
C PHE A 82 -1.08 -21.40 -11.52
N VAL A 83 -1.97 -20.52 -11.06
CA VAL A 83 -2.81 -20.74 -9.87
C VAL A 83 -3.74 -21.95 -10.06
N ALA A 84 -4.43 -22.04 -11.19
CA ALA A 84 -5.32 -23.15 -11.50
C ALA A 84 -4.54 -24.48 -11.57
N GLY A 85 -3.34 -24.45 -12.16
CA GLY A 85 -2.41 -25.55 -12.06
C GLY A 85 -2.13 -25.90 -10.60
N LEU A 86 -1.79 -24.92 -9.76
CA LEU A 86 -1.26 -25.17 -8.41
C LEU A 86 -2.33 -25.84 -7.56
N LYS A 87 -3.57 -25.35 -7.68
CA LYS A 87 -4.77 -25.98 -7.09
C LYS A 87 -4.92 -27.44 -7.51
N ARG A 88 -4.75 -27.77 -8.80
CA ARG A 88 -4.79 -29.16 -9.29
C ARG A 88 -3.72 -30.03 -8.65
N SER A 89 -2.49 -29.53 -8.51
CA SER A 89 -1.40 -30.30 -7.89
C SER A 89 -1.63 -30.54 -6.39
N ILE A 90 -2.13 -29.55 -5.66
CA ILE A 90 -2.50 -29.68 -4.24
C ILE A 90 -3.65 -30.68 -4.08
N LYS A 91 -4.68 -30.58 -4.94
CA LYS A 91 -5.82 -31.51 -4.92
C LYS A 91 -5.41 -32.95 -5.23
N ALA A 92 -4.48 -33.14 -6.16
CA ALA A 92 -3.99 -34.48 -6.53
C ALA A 92 -3.14 -35.11 -5.42
N ASN A 93 -2.32 -34.34 -4.71
CA ASN A 93 -1.41 -34.85 -3.69
C ASN A 93 -1.33 -33.90 -2.47
N PRO A 94 -2.29 -33.96 -1.53
CA PRO A 94 -2.37 -33.01 -0.43
C PRO A 94 -1.19 -33.10 0.55
N GLY A 95 -0.51 -34.25 0.62
CA GLY A 95 0.67 -34.44 1.47
C GLY A 95 1.99 -33.92 0.89
N THR A 96 1.99 -33.36 -0.34
CA THR A 96 3.22 -32.86 -0.95
C THR A 96 3.56 -31.48 -0.38
N PRO A 97 4.75 -31.26 0.21
CA PRO A 97 5.13 -29.95 0.72
C PRO A 97 5.25 -28.92 -0.42
N MET A 98 4.94 -27.66 -0.11
CA MET A 98 4.90 -26.56 -1.08
C MET A 98 6.24 -26.34 -1.82
N SER A 99 7.37 -26.66 -1.16
CA SER A 99 8.72 -26.57 -1.76
C SER A 99 8.90 -27.50 -2.95
N ILE A 100 8.35 -28.71 -2.88
CA ILE A 100 8.41 -29.69 -3.97
C ILE A 100 7.48 -29.25 -5.11
N LEU A 101 6.30 -28.73 -4.78
CA LEU A 101 5.35 -28.21 -5.78
C LEU A 101 5.91 -27.00 -6.55
N ALA A 102 6.58 -26.09 -5.85
CA ALA A 102 7.23 -24.91 -6.44
C ALA A 102 8.39 -25.34 -7.37
N ARG A 103 9.25 -26.26 -6.91
CA ARG A 103 10.37 -26.79 -7.71
C ARG A 103 9.90 -27.47 -9.00
N LYS A 104 8.83 -28.27 -8.93
CA LYS A 104 8.22 -28.92 -10.12
C LYS A 104 7.72 -27.93 -11.17
N ARG A 105 7.56 -26.65 -10.82
CA ARG A 105 7.03 -25.60 -11.68
C ARG A 105 8.06 -24.53 -12.05
N GLY A 106 9.33 -24.74 -11.70
CA GLY A 106 10.39 -23.77 -11.95
C GLY A 106 10.25 -22.49 -11.11
N VAL A 107 9.56 -22.56 -9.97
CA VAL A 107 9.42 -21.42 -9.04
C VAL A 107 10.27 -21.67 -7.80
N HIS A 108 11.08 -20.70 -7.43
CA HIS A 108 11.81 -20.70 -6.17
C HIS A 108 10.91 -20.14 -5.06
N LEU A 109 10.84 -20.86 -3.94
CA LEU A 109 10.31 -20.25 -2.71
C LEU A 109 11.30 -19.16 -2.27
N SER A 110 10.82 -17.93 -2.12
CA SER A 110 11.60 -16.91 -1.43
C SER A 110 11.88 -17.42 -0.02
N SER A 111 13.15 -17.47 0.36
CA SER A 111 13.62 -17.86 1.69
C SER A 111 13.21 -16.87 2.80
N SER A 112 12.52 -15.78 2.47
CA SER A 112 11.98 -14.83 3.44
C SER A 112 10.87 -15.49 4.28
N PRO A 113 10.99 -15.56 5.62
CA PRO A 113 10.06 -16.25 6.52
C PRO A 113 8.65 -15.62 6.65
N GLY A 114 8.21 -14.76 5.72
CA GLY A 114 7.05 -13.89 5.90
C GLY A 114 5.98 -13.92 4.81
N TRP A 115 6.10 -14.76 3.77
CA TRP A 115 5.17 -14.74 2.65
C TRP A 115 4.23 -15.96 2.64
N THR A 116 3.06 -15.79 3.25
CA THR A 116 1.88 -16.59 2.90
C THR A 116 1.51 -16.29 1.44
N LEU A 117 1.24 -17.35 0.68
CA LEU A 117 0.86 -17.30 -0.72
C LEU A 117 -0.43 -16.47 -0.87
N TRP A 118 -0.30 -15.19 -1.25
CA TRP A 118 -1.42 -14.28 -1.50
C TRP A 118 -2.20 -14.79 -2.73
N LEU A 119 -3.30 -15.51 -2.48
CA LEU A 119 -4.32 -15.79 -3.49
C LEU A 119 -5.16 -14.52 -3.63
N PRO A 120 -5.29 -13.91 -4.81
CA PRO A 120 -6.12 -12.73 -4.97
C PRO A 120 -7.58 -13.13 -4.73
N GLY A 121 -8.20 -12.49 -3.73
CA GLY A 121 -9.65 -12.48 -3.55
C GLY A 121 -10.33 -11.69 -4.68
N PRO A 122 -11.63 -11.91 -4.91
CA PRO A 122 -12.33 -11.42 -6.09
C PRO A 122 -12.60 -9.92 -5.96
N ARG A 123 -11.97 -9.13 -6.82
CA ARG A 123 -12.48 -7.82 -7.25
C ARG A 123 -12.33 -7.72 -8.76
N GLN A 124 -13.37 -8.13 -9.49
CA GLN A 124 -14.14 -7.31 -10.44
C GLN A 124 -14.88 -8.19 -11.45
N THR A 125 -16.21 -8.14 -11.34
CA THR A 125 -17.21 -8.16 -12.41
C THR A 125 -17.04 -9.20 -13.53
N CYS A 126 -17.53 -10.41 -13.27
CA CYS A 126 -18.28 -11.18 -14.27
C CYS A 126 -19.54 -11.72 -13.60
N ALA A 127 -20.65 -11.45 -14.27
CA ALA A 127 -22.01 -11.72 -13.86
C ALA A 127 -22.30 -13.23 -13.75
N VAL A 128 -23.06 -13.57 -12.70
CA VAL A 128 -24.12 -14.60 -12.61
C VAL A 128 -23.68 -16.07 -12.69
N LEU A 129 -24.19 -16.87 -11.74
CA LEU A 129 -24.08 -18.33 -11.57
C LEU A 129 -22.92 -18.84 -10.69
N ALA A 130 -22.88 -18.51 -9.40
CA ALA A 130 -22.27 -19.38 -8.36
C ALA A 130 -22.43 -18.88 -6.90
N GLU A 131 -23.08 -17.73 -6.64
CA GLU A 131 -22.99 -17.09 -5.32
C GLU A 131 -24.00 -17.60 -4.27
N GLU A 132 -25.03 -18.36 -4.65
CA GLU A 132 -26.10 -18.75 -3.72
C GLU A 132 -25.77 -19.97 -2.83
N GLU A 133 -24.88 -20.87 -3.26
CA GLU A 133 -24.63 -22.11 -2.49
C GLU A 133 -23.62 -21.96 -1.34
N CYS A 134 -22.83 -20.88 -1.29
CA CYS A 134 -21.83 -20.68 -0.24
C CYS A 134 -22.35 -19.91 0.99
N ALA A 135 -23.40 -19.10 0.85
CA ALA A 135 -23.89 -18.24 1.93
C ALA A 135 -24.77 -18.98 2.96
N GLN A 136 -25.38 -20.12 2.59
CA GLN A 136 -26.27 -20.87 3.49
C GLN A 136 -25.55 -21.78 4.49
N LEU A 137 -24.25 -22.07 4.31
CA LEU A 137 -23.54 -23.06 5.14
C LEU A 137 -22.79 -22.51 6.36
N LEU A 138 -22.66 -21.18 6.55
CA LEU A 138 -21.78 -20.66 7.61
C LEU A 138 -22.29 -19.54 8.51
N GLY A 139 -23.50 -19.00 8.33
CA GLY A 139 -24.13 -18.11 9.35
C GLY A 139 -23.27 -16.94 9.84
N LEU A 140 -22.28 -16.49 9.06
CA LEU A 140 -21.36 -15.42 9.45
C LEU A 140 -21.98 -14.09 9.06
N GLN A 141 -22.46 -13.35 10.06
CA GLN A 141 -22.87 -11.96 9.89
C GLN A 141 -21.70 -11.14 9.32
N HIS A 142 -21.97 -10.55 8.18
CA HIS A 142 -21.06 -9.74 7.39
C HIS A 142 -20.77 -8.42 8.12
N LEU A 143 -19.64 -8.34 8.83
CA LEU A 143 -19.08 -7.04 9.22
C LEU A 143 -18.28 -6.51 8.03
N ALA A 144 -18.77 -5.46 7.39
CA ALA A 144 -18.07 -4.80 6.29
C ALA A 144 -16.84 -4.04 6.82
N PRO A 145 -15.64 -4.19 6.22
CA PRO A 145 -14.45 -3.50 6.68
C PRO A 145 -14.40 -2.09 6.05
N ASN A 146 -14.70 -1.07 6.85
CA ASN A 146 -14.56 0.35 6.46
C ASN A 146 -13.14 0.92 6.70
N SER A 147 -12.10 0.10 6.66
CA SER A 147 -10.71 0.57 6.76
C SER A 147 -9.94 0.25 5.48
N PRO A 148 -9.47 1.26 4.71
CA PRO A 148 -8.80 1.05 3.43
C PRO A 148 -7.34 0.56 3.56
N ASP A 149 -6.84 0.36 4.79
CA ASP A 149 -5.41 0.10 5.04
C ASP A 149 -5.13 -1.22 5.78
N LEU A 150 -6.14 -2.08 5.93
CA LEU A 150 -5.97 -3.43 6.50
C LEU A 150 -6.07 -4.47 5.38
N ASN A 151 -5.05 -5.32 5.30
CA ASN A 151 -5.00 -6.43 4.36
C ASN A 151 -6.19 -7.37 4.66
N PRO A 152 -7.04 -7.69 3.67
CA PRO A 152 -8.18 -8.60 3.85
C PRO A 152 -7.81 -9.97 4.43
N CYS A 153 -6.54 -10.40 4.31
CA CYS A 153 -6.05 -11.63 4.92
C CYS A 153 -5.79 -11.53 6.43
N ASP A 154 -5.67 -10.33 7.01
CA ASP A 154 -5.51 -10.16 8.45
C ASP A 154 -6.80 -10.55 9.21
N TYR A 155 -7.95 -10.54 8.51
CA TYR A 155 -9.23 -11.03 9.03
C TYR A 155 -9.35 -12.56 9.07
N TYR A 156 -8.52 -13.29 8.32
CA TYR A 156 -8.56 -14.75 8.25
C TYR A 156 -7.45 -15.38 9.08
N CYS A 157 -7.29 -14.93 10.32
CA CYS A 157 -6.72 -15.82 11.32
C CYS A 157 -7.68 -17.01 11.44
N ASN A 158 -7.27 -18.19 10.94
CA ASN A 158 -7.99 -19.43 11.22
C ASN A 158 -8.25 -19.46 12.74
N VAL A 159 -9.52 -19.56 13.14
CA VAL A 159 -9.93 -19.52 14.55
C VAL A 159 -9.11 -20.52 15.38
N ALA A 160 -8.67 -21.63 14.79
CA ALA A 160 -7.76 -22.59 15.42
C ALA A 160 -6.36 -21.99 15.70
N SER A 161 -5.78 -21.24 14.77
CA SER A 161 -4.47 -20.58 14.93
C SER A 161 -4.52 -19.49 15.99
N LEU A 162 -5.59 -18.68 15.98
CA LEU A 162 -5.80 -17.64 17.00
C LEU A 162 -5.99 -18.27 18.39
N LYS A 163 -6.81 -19.32 18.51
CA LYS A 163 -6.98 -20.08 19.76
C LYS A 163 -5.66 -20.67 20.26
N ALA A 164 -4.83 -21.21 19.37
CA ALA A 164 -3.53 -21.77 19.72
C ALA A 164 -2.55 -20.69 20.20
N SER A 165 -2.51 -19.54 19.53
CA SER A 165 -1.67 -18.40 19.92
C SER A 165 -2.09 -17.82 21.28
N ILE A 166 -3.38 -17.57 21.49
CA ILE A 166 -3.92 -17.12 22.78
C ILE A 166 -3.59 -18.13 23.89
N LYS A 167 -3.76 -19.43 23.64
CA LYS A 167 -3.42 -20.48 24.62
C LYS A 167 -1.92 -20.50 24.94
N SER A 168 -1.06 -20.30 23.94
CA SER A 168 0.39 -20.20 24.11
C SER A 168 0.78 -18.99 24.97
N GLU A 169 0.20 -17.82 24.70
CA GLU A 169 0.45 -16.61 25.50
C GLU A 169 -0.10 -16.73 26.92
N MET A 170 -1.29 -17.30 27.10
CA MET A 170 -1.84 -17.58 28.43
C MET A 170 -0.92 -18.51 29.23
N ASN A 171 -0.23 -19.45 28.56
CA ASN A 171 0.71 -20.36 29.20
C ASN A 171 1.96 -19.67 29.76
N LYS A 172 2.31 -18.47 29.27
CA LYS A 172 3.46 -17.68 29.76
C LYS A 172 3.13 -16.82 30.97
N LEU A 173 1.85 -16.57 31.22
CA LEU A 173 1.40 -15.78 32.37
C LEU A 173 1.51 -16.57 33.68
N ASP A 174 1.71 -15.83 34.77
CA ASP A 174 1.74 -16.37 36.13
C ASP A 174 0.47 -17.18 36.45
N PRO A 175 0.57 -18.37 37.10
CA PRO A 175 -0.57 -19.24 37.36
C PRO A 175 -1.68 -18.61 38.21
N ALA A 176 -1.37 -17.62 39.06
CA ALA A 176 -2.38 -16.92 39.84
C ALA A 176 -3.16 -15.91 38.97
N PHE A 177 -2.47 -15.21 38.07
CA PHE A 177 -3.09 -14.30 37.13
C PHE A 177 -3.95 -15.03 36.08
N ARG A 178 -3.50 -16.20 35.60
CA ARG A 178 -4.28 -17.04 34.68
C ARG A 178 -5.65 -17.43 35.25
N ARG A 179 -5.69 -17.88 36.50
CA ARG A 179 -6.94 -18.24 37.20
C ARG A 179 -7.91 -17.06 37.31
N ARG A 180 -7.39 -15.84 37.52
CA ARG A 180 -8.23 -14.63 37.55
C ARG A 180 -8.85 -14.33 36.19
N LEU A 181 -8.07 -14.43 35.10
CA LEU A 181 -8.58 -14.24 33.74
C LEU A 181 -9.63 -15.29 33.36
N GLU A 182 -9.41 -16.56 33.70
CA GLU A 182 -10.38 -17.63 33.47
C GLU A 182 -11.70 -17.35 34.21
N HIS A 183 -11.64 -16.91 35.46
CA HIS A 183 -12.82 -16.53 36.23
C HIS A 183 -13.58 -15.33 35.62
N ILE A 184 -12.86 -14.33 35.09
CA ILE A 184 -13.46 -13.16 34.40
C ILE A 184 -14.16 -13.58 33.10
N LEU A 185 -13.54 -14.48 32.34
CA LEU A 185 -14.09 -15.03 31.10
C LEU A 185 -15.34 -15.88 31.36
N GLU A 186 -15.33 -16.71 32.40
CA GLU A 186 -16.50 -17.48 32.84
C GLU A 186 -17.64 -16.56 33.33
N ALA A 187 -17.31 -15.48 34.03
CA ALA A 187 -18.27 -14.49 34.51
C ALA A 187 -18.84 -13.57 33.40
N LYS A 188 -18.46 -13.77 32.12
CA LYS A 188 -18.88 -12.94 30.96
C LYS A 188 -18.74 -11.43 31.19
N GLY A 189 -17.69 -11.01 31.88
CA GLY A 189 -17.39 -9.58 32.09
C GLY A 189 -18.00 -8.95 33.35
N GLY A 190 -18.00 -9.65 34.48
CA GLY A 190 -18.29 -9.05 35.78
C GLY A 190 -17.22 -8.02 36.20
N HIS A 191 -17.67 -6.89 36.73
CA HIS A 191 -16.86 -5.77 37.22
C HIS A 191 -15.86 -6.26 38.29
N ILE A 192 -14.58 -5.91 38.14
CA ILE A 192 -13.55 -6.16 39.14
C ILE A 192 -13.51 -4.90 40.02
N GLU A 193 -14.10 -4.98 41.21
CA GLU A 193 -13.85 -4.01 42.29
C GLU A 193 -12.52 -4.31 42.99
#